data_AF-A0A6M4BI80-F1
#
_entry.id   AF-A0A6M4BI80-F1
#
_cell.length_a   1.000
_cell.length_b   1.000
_cell.length_c   1.000
_cell.angle_alpha   90.00
_cell.angle_beta   90.00
_cell.angle_gamma   90.00
#
_symmetry.space_group_name_H-M   'P 1'
#
loop_
_entity.id
_entity.type
_entity.pdbx_description
1 polymer ?
#
loop_
_entity_poly.entity_id
_entity_poly.type
_entity_poly.pdbx_seq_one_letter_code
_entity_poly.pdbx_strand_id
1 'polypeptide(L)'
;PEEAFNDVAAAFLVGAMPRKEGMERKDLLAANVRIFKEQGQALDKVARKDVKVLVVGNPANTNAIICSKYAPSIPKENFTAMTRLDQNRAQSQLAAKMGVPSKNVKNVIIWGNHSSTQFPDATFSIVSIDGVPKAVSEIINDDEYLKGSFVSTVQKRGAAVIAARKM
;
A
#
# COMPACT_ATOMS: atom_id res chain seq x y z
N PRO A 1 -11.51 -18.26 11.96
CA PRO A 1 -10.17 -17.79 11.55
C PRO A 1 -9.02 -18.62 12.12
N GLU A 2 -9.12 -19.12 13.36
CA GLU A 2 -8.04 -19.87 14.03
C GLU A 2 -7.49 -21.05 13.20
N GLU A 3 -8.34 -21.94 12.68
CA GLU A 3 -7.89 -23.05 11.84
C GLU A 3 -7.00 -22.61 10.66
N ALA A 4 -7.38 -21.51 10.00
CA ALA A 4 -6.63 -20.94 8.87
C ALA A 4 -5.31 -20.26 9.28
N PHE A 5 -5.18 -19.84 10.54
CA PHE A 5 -3.98 -19.15 11.06
C PHE A 5 -3.10 -20.05 11.92
N ASN A 6 -3.45 -21.32 12.07
CA ASN A 6 -2.70 -22.25 12.89
C ASN A 6 -1.26 -22.42 12.35
N ASP A 7 -0.28 -22.08 13.19
CA ASP A 7 1.17 -22.18 12.94
C ASP A 7 1.69 -21.47 11.67
N VAL A 8 0.95 -20.48 11.16
CA VAL A 8 1.38 -19.77 9.94
C VAL A 8 2.59 -18.87 10.21
N ALA A 9 3.54 -18.86 9.27
CA ALA A 9 4.70 -17.95 9.27
C ALA A 9 4.43 -16.63 8.53
N ALA A 10 3.41 -16.59 7.66
CA ALA A 10 2.98 -15.39 6.96
C ALA A 10 1.46 -15.37 6.76
N ALA A 11 0.86 -14.18 6.85
CA ALA A 11 -0.57 -13.97 6.64
C ALA A 11 -0.82 -12.79 5.69
N PHE A 12 -1.55 -13.04 4.61
CA PHE A 12 -1.96 -12.03 3.63
C PHE A 12 -3.45 -11.72 3.81
N LEU A 13 -3.76 -10.62 4.52
CA LEU A 13 -5.13 -10.24 4.86
C LEU A 13 -5.74 -9.40 3.74
N VAL A 14 -6.25 -10.09 2.72
CA VAL A 14 -6.84 -9.49 1.51
C VAL A 14 -8.32 -9.18 1.68
N GLY A 15 -9.05 -10.08 2.35
CA GLY A 15 -10.48 -9.94 2.57
C GLY A 15 -10.82 -8.79 3.52
N ALA A 16 -11.66 -7.87 3.05
CA ALA A 16 -12.22 -6.77 3.83
C ALA A 16 -13.66 -6.52 3.37
N MET A 17 -14.46 -5.83 4.19
CA MET A 17 -15.79 -5.44 3.77
C MET A 17 -15.67 -4.34 2.70
N PRO A 18 -16.17 -4.57 1.47
CA PRO A 18 -16.18 -3.53 0.45
C PRO A 18 -17.20 -2.45 0.83
N ARG A 19 -16.93 -1.21 0.42
CA ARG A 19 -17.91 -0.12 0.58
C ARG A 19 -19.14 -0.43 -0.26
N LYS A 20 -20.31 -0.46 0.38
CA LYS A 20 -21.61 -0.60 -0.29
C LYS A 20 -22.24 0.77 -0.56
N GLU A 21 -23.16 0.81 -1.53
CA GLU A 21 -23.99 1.98 -1.77
C GLU A 21 -24.75 2.38 -0.50
N GLY A 22 -24.83 3.69 -0.23
CA GLY A 22 -25.44 4.24 1.00
C GLY A 22 -24.60 4.12 2.27
N MET A 23 -23.45 3.43 2.25
CA MET A 23 -22.58 3.29 3.43
C MET A 23 -21.74 4.53 3.70
N GLU A 24 -21.82 5.07 4.92
CA GLU A 24 -20.94 6.14 5.36
C GLU A 24 -19.54 5.60 5.69
N ARG A 25 -18.54 6.50 5.71
CA ARG A 25 -17.15 6.11 6.03
C ARG A 25 -17.03 5.49 7.43
N LYS A 26 -17.83 5.97 8.39
CA LYS A 26 -17.82 5.46 9.78
C LYS A 26 -18.33 4.01 9.86
N ASP A 27 -19.32 3.65 9.05
CA ASP A 27 -19.90 2.30 9.03
C ASP A 27 -18.92 1.30 8.41
N LEU A 28 -18.27 1.71 7.31
CA LEU A 28 -17.21 0.93 6.68
C LEU A 28 -16.05 0.65 7.66
N LEU A 29 -15.64 1.67 8.41
CA LEU A 29 -14.61 1.52 9.44
C LEU A 29 -15.06 0.58 10.54
N ALA A 30 -16.26 0.78 11.10
CA ALA A 30 -16.79 -0.06 12.17
C ALA A 30 -16.90 -1.54 11.78
N ALA A 31 -17.33 -1.82 10.54
CA ALA A 31 -17.41 -3.18 10.04
C ALA A 31 -16.03 -3.83 9.89
N ASN A 32 -15.07 -3.13 9.28
CA ASN A 32 -13.71 -3.65 9.13
C ASN A 32 -12.98 -3.77 10.48
N VAL A 33 -13.25 -2.90 11.46
CA VAL A 33 -12.71 -3.03 12.82
C VAL A 33 -13.07 -4.38 13.44
N ARG A 34 -14.32 -4.86 13.26
CA ARG A 34 -14.74 -6.17 13.79
C ARG A 34 -13.96 -7.31 13.13
N ILE A 35 -13.85 -7.29 11.79
CA ILE A 35 -13.11 -8.31 11.02
C ILE A 35 -11.64 -8.39 11.46
N PHE A 36 -10.94 -7.25 11.49
CA PHE A 36 -9.51 -7.22 11.79
C PHE A 36 -9.21 -7.40 13.28
N LYS A 37 -10.16 -7.10 14.17
CA LYS A 37 -10.10 -7.49 15.58
C LYS A 37 -10.10 -9.02 15.71
N GLU A 38 -11.08 -9.69 15.12
CA GLU A 38 -11.20 -11.16 15.19
C GLU A 38 -9.99 -11.85 14.55
N GLN A 39 -9.51 -11.34 13.41
CA GLN A 39 -8.30 -11.85 12.77
C GLN A 39 -7.05 -11.64 13.63
N GLY A 40 -6.90 -10.46 14.26
CA GLY A 40 -5.82 -10.19 15.20
C GLY A 40 -5.82 -11.15 16.39
N GLN A 41 -6.97 -11.35 17.02
CA GLN A 41 -7.11 -12.29 18.15
C GLN A 41 -6.78 -13.73 17.74
N ALA A 42 -7.20 -14.15 16.55
CA ALA A 42 -6.90 -15.49 16.06
C ALA A 42 -5.40 -15.66 15.75
N LEU A 43 -4.76 -14.69 15.07
CA LEU A 43 -3.31 -14.69 14.86
C LEU A 43 -2.56 -14.75 16.19
N ASP A 44 -2.97 -13.93 17.16
CA ASP A 44 -2.38 -13.92 18.49
C ASP A 44 -2.47 -15.28 19.17
N LYS A 45 -3.56 -16.01 18.99
CA LYS A 45 -3.77 -17.28 19.67
C LYS A 45 -2.97 -18.43 19.06
N VAL A 46 -2.98 -18.55 17.73
CA VAL A 46 -2.56 -19.80 17.07
C VAL A 46 -1.45 -19.64 16.03
N ALA A 47 -1.13 -18.43 15.58
CA ALA A 47 -0.03 -18.24 14.65
C ALA A 47 1.32 -18.27 15.38
N ARG A 48 2.39 -18.43 14.60
CA ARG A 48 3.74 -18.24 15.13
C ARG A 48 3.91 -16.81 15.61
N LYS A 49 4.67 -16.60 16.69
CA LYS A 49 4.90 -15.26 17.24
C LYS A 49 5.80 -14.39 16.36
N ASP A 50 6.53 -15.02 15.43
CA ASP A 50 7.33 -14.36 14.40
C ASP A 50 6.59 -14.18 13.06
N VAL A 51 5.28 -14.49 13.00
CA VAL A 51 4.46 -14.36 11.78
C VAL A 51 4.59 -12.97 11.17
N LYS A 52 4.73 -12.90 9.84
CA LYS A 52 4.69 -11.65 9.06
C LYS A 52 3.31 -11.42 8.48
N VAL A 53 2.69 -10.28 8.80
CA VAL A 53 1.31 -9.96 8.42
C VAL A 53 1.29 -8.81 7.41
N LEU A 54 0.73 -9.05 6.23
CA LEU A 54 0.52 -8.05 5.19
C LEU A 54 -0.98 -7.80 5.01
N VAL A 55 -1.42 -6.58 5.31
CA VAL A 55 -2.81 -6.15 5.11
C VAL A 55 -2.97 -5.48 3.76
N VAL A 56 -3.88 -6.03 2.95
CA VAL A 56 -4.26 -5.51 1.64
C VAL A 56 -5.70 -4.98 1.65
N GLY A 57 -6.58 -5.60 2.43
CA GLY A 57 -7.97 -5.20 2.55
C GLY A 57 -8.14 -3.78 3.08
N ASN A 58 -8.90 -2.94 2.37
CA ASN A 58 -9.07 -1.54 2.71
C ASN A 58 -10.04 -1.30 3.88
N PRO A 59 -9.81 -0.26 4.72
CA PRO A 59 -8.68 0.68 4.70
C PRO A 59 -7.39 0.09 5.31
N ALA A 60 -6.37 -0.17 4.46
CA ALA A 60 -5.27 -1.08 4.80
C ALA A 60 -4.46 -0.65 6.03
N ASN A 61 -4.05 0.62 6.13
CA ASN A 61 -3.27 1.13 7.27
C ASN A 61 -4.04 1.02 8.59
N THR A 62 -5.31 1.41 8.58
CA THR A 62 -6.17 1.34 9.78
C THR A 62 -6.41 -0.10 10.19
N ASN A 63 -6.70 -0.98 9.23
CA ASN A 63 -6.90 -2.40 9.45
C ASN A 63 -5.65 -3.08 10.04
N ALA A 64 -4.45 -2.72 9.57
CA ALA A 64 -3.19 -3.22 10.12
C ALA A 64 -2.97 -2.81 11.58
N ILE A 65 -3.23 -1.55 11.93
CA ILE A 65 -3.12 -1.06 13.31
C ILE A 65 -4.14 -1.74 14.23
N ILE A 66 -5.37 -1.97 13.74
CA ILE A 66 -6.38 -2.70 14.52
C ILE A 66 -5.92 -4.14 14.75
N CYS A 67 -5.47 -4.82 13.69
CA CYS A 67 -5.00 -6.20 13.78
C CYS A 67 -3.86 -6.34 14.80
N SER A 68 -2.84 -5.46 14.73
CA SER A 68 -1.72 -5.49 15.67
C SER A 68 -2.11 -5.17 17.11
N LYS A 69 -3.09 -4.27 17.32
CA LYS A 69 -3.61 -3.95 18.65
C LYS A 69 -4.25 -5.15 19.34
N TYR A 70 -4.88 -6.04 18.57
CA TYR A 70 -5.53 -7.25 19.08
C TYR A 70 -4.64 -8.50 19.01
N ALA A 71 -3.36 -8.33 18.67
CA ALA A 71 -2.34 -9.37 18.67
C ALA A 71 -1.10 -8.98 19.48
N PRO A 72 -1.24 -8.74 20.80
CA PRO A 72 -0.18 -8.17 21.63
C PRO A 72 1.05 -9.07 21.79
N SER A 73 0.94 -10.38 21.53
CA SER A 73 2.08 -11.31 21.61
C SER A 73 2.95 -11.33 20.36
N ILE A 74 2.52 -10.68 19.27
CA ILE A 74 3.26 -10.58 18.00
C ILE A 74 3.89 -9.18 17.91
N PRO A 75 5.18 -9.05 17.54
CA PRO A 75 5.83 -7.75 17.38
C PRO A 75 5.07 -6.84 16.40
N LYS A 76 4.87 -5.58 16.77
CA LYS A 76 4.03 -4.64 15.98
C LYS A 76 4.60 -4.37 14.59
N GLU A 77 5.92 -4.40 14.46
CA GLU A 77 6.67 -4.27 13.20
C GLU A 77 6.40 -5.39 12.20
N ASN A 78 5.82 -6.51 12.65
CA ASN A 78 5.40 -7.59 11.75
C ASN A 78 4.08 -7.29 11.02
N PHE A 79 3.33 -6.27 11.45
CA PHE A 79 2.07 -5.87 10.83
C PHE A 79 2.31 -4.71 9.87
N THR A 80 2.13 -4.98 8.58
CA THR A 80 2.36 -3.99 7.52
C THR A 80 1.10 -3.80 6.68
N ALA A 81 0.92 -2.58 6.15
CA ALA A 81 -0.13 -2.27 5.19
C ALA A 81 0.49 -2.10 3.79
N MET A 82 -0.16 -2.62 2.77
CA MET A 82 0.40 -2.66 1.43
C MET A 82 0.25 -1.33 0.69
N THR A 83 1.32 -0.53 0.61
CA THR A 83 1.46 0.61 -0.32
C THR A 83 2.30 0.27 -1.57
N ARG A 84 2.72 -0.98 -1.70
CA ARG A 84 3.61 -1.43 -2.79
C ARG A 84 3.00 -1.26 -4.18
N LEU A 85 1.68 -1.42 -4.33
CA LEU A 85 1.02 -1.17 -5.61
C LEU A 85 1.11 0.31 -6.00
N ASP A 86 0.99 1.21 -5.05
CA ASP A 86 1.17 2.65 -5.29
C ASP A 86 2.61 2.98 -5.68
N GLN A 87 3.59 2.37 -4.99
CA GLN A 87 5.01 2.51 -5.34
C GLN A 87 5.28 2.05 -6.78
N ASN A 88 4.74 0.90 -7.18
CA ASN A 88 4.89 0.38 -8.54
C ASN A 88 4.22 1.31 -9.57
N ARG A 89 3.08 1.92 -9.24
CA ARG A 89 2.41 2.92 -10.09
C ARG A 89 3.28 4.17 -10.25
N ALA A 90 3.82 4.68 -9.16
CA ALA A 90 4.72 5.83 -9.16
C ALA A 90 6.00 5.54 -9.98
N GLN A 91 6.64 4.39 -9.75
CA GLN A 91 7.79 3.93 -10.52
C GLN A 91 7.49 3.86 -12.03
N SER A 92 6.32 3.32 -12.40
CA SER A 92 5.89 3.27 -13.80
C SER A 92 5.65 4.65 -14.41
N GLN A 93 5.11 5.60 -13.66
CA GLN A 93 4.89 6.97 -14.15
C GLN A 93 6.20 7.71 -14.40
N LEU A 94 7.15 7.63 -13.47
CA LEU A 94 8.48 8.22 -13.63
C LEU A 94 9.21 7.61 -14.83
N ALA A 95 9.17 6.28 -14.94
CA ALA A 95 9.81 5.56 -16.04
C ALA A 95 9.24 5.96 -17.41
N ALA A 96 7.91 6.09 -17.51
CA ALA A 96 7.25 6.54 -18.73
C ALA A 96 7.62 8.00 -19.08
N LYS A 97 7.68 8.89 -18.09
CA LYS A 97 8.09 10.30 -18.28
C LYS A 97 9.52 10.42 -18.82
N MET A 98 10.43 9.53 -18.40
CA MET A 98 11.83 9.54 -18.83
C MET A 98 12.11 8.62 -20.05
N GLY A 99 11.13 7.86 -20.53
CA GLY A 99 11.32 6.93 -21.65
C GLY A 99 12.22 5.73 -21.33
N VAL A 100 12.26 5.28 -20.07
CA VAL A 100 13.13 4.18 -19.61
C VAL A 100 12.33 2.97 -19.11
N PRO A 101 12.94 1.77 -19.03
CA PRO A 101 12.32 0.63 -18.35
C PRO A 101 12.04 0.92 -16.87
N SER A 102 10.87 0.53 -16.35
CA SER A 102 10.49 0.76 -14.95
C SER A 102 11.48 0.16 -13.95
N LYS A 103 12.06 -1.01 -14.26
CA LYS A 103 13.09 -1.67 -13.45
C LYS A 103 14.35 -0.80 -13.21
N ASN A 104 14.58 0.20 -14.05
CA ASN A 104 15.73 1.10 -13.92
C ASN A 104 15.48 2.22 -12.91
N VAL A 105 14.22 2.49 -12.55
CA VAL A 105 13.85 3.48 -11.54
C VAL A 105 13.84 2.80 -10.17
N LYS A 106 14.55 3.37 -9.19
CA LYS A 106 14.67 2.87 -7.82
C LYS A 106 14.43 4.00 -6.81
N ASN A 107 14.31 3.64 -5.53
CA ASN A 107 14.17 4.56 -4.40
C ASN A 107 12.95 5.50 -4.48
N VAL A 108 11.87 5.03 -5.10
CA VAL A 108 10.55 5.68 -5.02
C VAL A 108 9.92 5.32 -3.68
N ILE A 109 9.46 6.33 -2.93
CA ILE A 109 8.88 6.17 -1.60
C ILE A 109 7.41 6.59 -1.65
N ILE A 110 6.54 5.87 -0.94
CA ILE A 110 5.14 6.27 -0.72
C ILE A 110 4.96 6.58 0.75
N TRP A 111 4.57 7.82 1.04
CA TRP A 111 4.28 8.28 2.40
C TRP A 111 2.78 8.35 2.68
N GLY A 112 2.42 8.18 3.95
CA GLY A 112 1.05 8.37 4.45
C GLY A 112 0.17 7.14 4.33
N ASN A 113 -1.11 7.37 4.04
CA ASN A 113 -2.15 6.35 4.02
C ASN A 113 -2.30 5.72 2.62
N HIS A 114 -2.67 4.44 2.52
CA HIS A 114 -3.12 3.83 1.27
C HIS A 114 -4.49 4.39 0.88
N SER A 115 -4.49 5.62 0.33
CA SER A 115 -5.67 6.39 -0.06
C SER A 115 -5.28 7.46 -1.09
N SER A 116 -6.23 8.33 -1.45
CA SER A 116 -5.96 9.51 -2.27
C SER A 116 -5.13 10.59 -1.56
N THR A 117 -4.83 10.44 -0.27
CA THR A 117 -3.99 11.38 0.51
C THR A 117 -2.55 10.87 0.67
N GLN A 118 -2.18 9.77 0.00
CA GLN A 118 -0.79 9.33 -0.08
C GLN A 118 0.09 10.40 -0.74
N PHE A 119 1.38 10.39 -0.41
CA PHE A 119 2.37 11.23 -1.08
C PHE A 119 3.44 10.36 -1.75
N PRO A 120 3.36 10.20 -3.09
CA PRO A 120 4.42 9.59 -3.89
C PRO A 120 5.61 10.54 -3.98
N ASP A 121 6.73 10.12 -3.41
CA ASP A 121 7.94 10.92 -3.27
C ASP A 121 9.04 10.39 -4.21
N ALA A 122 9.46 11.26 -5.12
CA ALA A 122 10.52 11.02 -6.09
C ALA A 122 11.84 11.72 -5.73
N THR A 123 11.92 12.41 -4.58
CA THR A 123 13.04 13.30 -4.21
C THR A 123 14.38 12.58 -4.23
N PHE A 124 14.44 11.35 -3.73
CA PHE A 124 15.64 10.51 -3.70
C PHE A 124 15.59 9.35 -4.70
N SER A 125 14.64 9.40 -5.64
CA SER A 125 14.56 8.38 -6.67
C SER A 125 15.74 8.49 -7.63
N ILE A 126 16.26 7.35 -8.03
CA ILE A 126 17.35 7.24 -8.99
C ILE A 126 16.89 6.47 -10.21
N VAL A 127 17.46 6.79 -11.36
CA VAL A 127 17.28 6.06 -12.61
C VAL A 127 18.63 5.59 -13.13
N SER A 128 18.72 4.32 -13.53
CA SER A 128 19.91 3.81 -14.23
C SER A 128 19.75 4.00 -15.74
N ILE A 129 20.65 4.79 -16.33
CA ILE A 129 20.76 5.01 -17.78
C ILE A 129 22.15 4.58 -18.19
N ASP A 130 22.25 3.60 -19.08
CA ASP A 130 23.52 2.99 -19.51
C ASP A 130 24.40 2.50 -18.34
N GLY A 131 23.76 1.96 -17.30
CA GLY A 131 24.44 1.48 -16.09
C GLY A 131 24.82 2.58 -15.10
N VAL A 132 24.66 3.86 -15.45
CA VAL A 132 25.01 4.99 -14.59
C VAL A 132 23.77 5.44 -13.80
N PRO A 133 23.83 5.49 -12.46
CA PRO A 133 22.74 6.04 -11.65
C PRO A 133 22.70 7.57 -11.79
N LYS A 134 21.51 8.12 -12.04
CA LYS A 134 21.24 9.55 -12.09
C LYS A 134 20.03 9.88 -11.22
N ALA A 135 19.96 11.10 -10.67
CA ALA A 135 18.80 11.51 -9.91
C ALA A 135 17.60 11.71 -10.85
N VAL A 136 16.43 11.20 -10.45
CA VAL A 136 15.20 11.37 -11.23
C VAL A 136 14.81 12.85 -11.35
N SER A 137 15.03 13.62 -10.29
CA SER A 137 14.78 15.07 -10.26
C SER A 137 15.61 15.83 -11.29
N GLU A 138 16.89 15.48 -11.48
CA GLU A 138 17.77 16.11 -12.46
C GLU A 138 17.38 15.77 -13.91
N ILE A 139 16.93 14.54 -14.16
CA ILE A 139 16.51 14.10 -15.50
C ILE A 139 15.18 14.72 -15.89
N ILE A 140 14.22 14.75 -14.97
CA ILE A 140 12.90 15.31 -15.23
C ILE A 140 12.95 16.85 -15.24
N ASN A 141 13.76 17.45 -14.36
CA ASN A 141 13.99 18.90 -14.24
C ASN A 141 12.70 19.74 -14.28
N ASP A 142 11.64 19.24 -13.62
CA ASP A 142 10.29 19.81 -13.64
C ASP A 142 9.63 19.55 -12.27
N ASP A 143 9.87 20.50 -11.35
CA ASP A 143 9.39 20.45 -9.97
C ASP A 143 7.85 20.53 -9.88
N GLU A 144 7.22 21.28 -10.78
CA GLU A 144 5.76 21.40 -10.84
C GLU A 144 5.11 20.08 -11.24
N TYR A 145 5.69 19.36 -12.20
CA TYR A 145 5.28 18.01 -12.53
C TYR A 145 5.43 17.07 -11.33
N LEU A 146 6.62 17.03 -10.72
CA LEU A 146 6.95 16.11 -9.63
C LEU A 146 6.08 16.33 -8.39
N LYS A 147 5.77 17.59 -8.04
CA LYS A 147 4.95 17.91 -6.87
C LYS A 147 3.45 17.96 -7.17
N GLY A 148 3.07 18.12 -8.44
CA GLY A 148 1.69 18.28 -8.87
C GLY A 148 1.14 17.07 -9.62
N SER A 149 1.30 17.07 -10.95
CA SER A 149 0.60 16.12 -11.83
C SER A 149 1.07 14.67 -11.66
N PHE A 150 2.32 14.42 -11.29
CA PHE A 150 2.82 13.10 -10.91
C PHE A 150 2.06 12.54 -9.71
N VAL A 151 2.01 13.29 -8.61
CA VAL A 151 1.32 12.92 -7.37
C VAL A 151 -0.16 12.64 -7.64
N SER A 152 -0.85 13.57 -8.32
CA SER A 152 -2.28 13.47 -8.64
C SER A 152 -2.59 12.25 -9.53
N THR A 153 -1.73 11.96 -10.52
CA THR A 153 -1.88 10.80 -11.41
C THR A 153 -1.79 9.49 -10.64
N VAL A 154 -0.81 9.36 -9.74
CA VAL A 154 -0.63 8.15 -8.93
C VAL A 154 -1.81 7.96 -7.98
N GLN A 155 -2.24 9.01 -7.28
CA GLN A 155 -3.39 9.00 -6.36
C GLN A 155 -4.68 8.55 -7.06
N LYS A 156 -4.89 8.94 -8.33
CA LYS A 156 -6.10 8.64 -9.11
C LYS A 156 -5.99 7.39 -9.98
N ARG A 157 -4.84 6.70 -9.99
CA ARG A 157 -4.58 5.60 -10.92
C ARG A 157 -5.56 4.43 -10.78
N GLY A 158 -6.02 4.14 -9.55
CA GLY A 158 -7.02 3.10 -9.32
C GLY A 158 -8.33 3.38 -10.06
N ALA A 159 -8.88 4.58 -9.91
CA ALA A 159 -10.11 5.00 -10.57
C ALA A 159 -9.96 4.98 -12.11
N ALA A 160 -8.82 5.44 -12.63
CA ALA A 160 -8.56 5.42 -14.07
C ALA A 160 -8.55 3.99 -14.66
N VAL A 161 -8.01 3.01 -13.92
CA VAL A 161 -8.02 1.59 -14.36
C VAL A 161 -9.43 1.01 -14.33
N ILE A 162 -10.22 1.31 -13.31
CA ILE A 162 -11.62 0.85 -13.20
C ILE A 162 -12.43 1.39 -14.38
N ALA A 163 -12.36 2.70 -14.64
CA ALA A 163 -13.04 3.34 -15.76
C ALA A 163 -12.65 2.72 -17.12
N ALA A 164 -11.36 2.49 -17.35
CA ALA A 164 -10.88 1.89 -18.59
C ALA A 164 -11.35 0.43 -18.78
N ARG A 165 -11.54 -0.31 -17.69
CA ARG A 165 -11.97 -1.72 -17.71
C ARG A 165 -13.48 -1.90 -17.66
N LYS A 166 -14.26 -0.82 -17.54
CA LYS A 166 -15.73 -0.84 -17.39
C LYS A 166 -16.19 -1.73 -16.22
N MET A 167 -15.44 -1.70 -15.11
CA MET A 167 -15.76 -2.41 -13.88
C MET A 167 -16.45 -1.51 -12.85
#